data_AF-A0AAW2KTC5-F1
#
_entry.id   AF-A0AAW2KTC5-F1
#
_cell.length_a   1.000
_cell.length_b   1.000
_cell.length_c   1.000
_cell.angle_alpha   90.00
_cell.angle_beta   90.00
_cell.angle_gamma   90.00
#
_symmetry.space_group_name_H-M   'P 1'
#
loop_
_entity.id
_entity.type
_entity.pdbx_description
1 polymer ?
#
loop_
_entity_poly.entity_id
_entity_poly.type
_entity_poly.pdbx_seq_one_letter_code
_entity_poly.pdbx_strand_id
1 'polypeptide(L)'
;MQGRFLHNQYKCWMENRSLRSLRNKLVFFAGRVQNSGIRQQLLNLWRNDTSFDIFSGHPSYPYEEGFRRSKYCLHVKGYEVNTARISDAIHYGCIPVLISNYYDLPFANILDWSKFSIIVNQADVALLKHILMSVSEQTYLNSTETYAWLGSTSSGMLTQ
;
A
#
# COMPACT_ATOMS: atom_id res chain seq x y z
N MET A 1 -0.20 -23.37 9.10
CA MET A 1 -1.23 -22.39 8.65
C MET A 1 -0.62 -21.19 7.91
N GLN A 2 0.60 -20.75 8.23
CA GLN A 2 1.31 -19.67 7.50
C GLN A 2 1.67 -20.01 6.04
N GLY A 3 2.01 -21.27 5.72
CA GLY A 3 2.38 -21.66 4.34
C GLY A 3 1.25 -21.53 3.30
N ARG A 4 -0.02 -21.70 3.71
CA ARG A 4 -1.19 -21.51 2.82
C ARG A 4 -1.45 -20.03 2.55
N PHE A 5 -1.22 -19.17 3.55
CA PHE A 5 -1.31 -17.72 3.40
C PHE A 5 -0.28 -17.25 2.37
N LEU A 6 0.98 -17.61 2.54
CA LEU A 6 2.07 -17.20 1.65
C LEU A 6 1.95 -17.77 0.22
N HIS A 7 1.48 -19.01 0.06
CA HIS A 7 1.21 -19.59 -1.27
C HIS A 7 0.10 -18.85 -2.02
N ASN A 8 -0.99 -18.47 -1.33
CA ASN A 8 -2.07 -17.69 -1.93
C ASN A 8 -1.62 -16.26 -2.28
N GLN A 9 -0.69 -15.70 -1.50
CA GLN A 9 -0.07 -14.40 -1.77
C GLN A 9 0.78 -14.45 -3.05
N TYR A 10 1.58 -15.52 -3.23
CA TYR A 10 2.41 -15.70 -4.43
C TYR A 10 1.58 -15.95 -5.71
N LYS A 11 0.52 -16.76 -5.64
CA LYS A 11 -0.41 -16.95 -6.77
C LYS A 11 -1.13 -15.66 -7.16
N CYS A 12 -1.67 -14.94 -6.18
CA CYS A 12 -2.32 -13.64 -6.42
C CYS A 12 -1.31 -12.62 -7.00
N TRP A 13 -0.05 -12.67 -6.59
CA TRP A 13 1.01 -11.83 -7.13
C TRP A 13 1.34 -12.14 -8.60
N MET A 14 1.47 -13.42 -8.98
CA MET A 14 1.71 -13.84 -10.37
C MET A 14 0.55 -13.44 -11.29
N GLU A 15 -0.69 -13.57 -10.82
CA GLU A 15 -1.88 -13.08 -11.51
C GLU A 15 -1.86 -11.54 -11.62
N ASN A 16 -1.47 -10.81 -10.56
CA ASN A 16 -1.39 -9.36 -10.57
C ASN A 16 -0.33 -8.76 -11.51
N ARG A 17 0.67 -9.54 -11.93
CA ARG A 17 1.70 -9.09 -12.87
C ARG A 17 1.12 -8.73 -14.24
N SER A 18 0.13 -9.49 -14.72
CA SER A 18 -0.62 -9.18 -15.96
C SER A 18 -1.72 -8.14 -15.75
N LEU A 19 -2.20 -7.96 -14.51
CA LEU A 19 -3.23 -6.98 -14.14
C LEU A 19 -2.67 -5.57 -13.84
N ARG A 20 -1.36 -5.32 -13.98
CA ARG A 20 -0.77 -3.97 -13.76
C ARG A 20 -1.39 -2.90 -14.65
N SER A 21 -1.75 -3.26 -15.89
CA SER A 21 -2.45 -2.37 -16.83
C SER A 21 -3.90 -2.06 -16.43
N LEU A 22 -4.47 -2.82 -15.49
CA LEU A 22 -5.82 -2.61 -14.96
C LEU A 22 -5.85 -1.62 -13.80
N ARG A 23 -4.70 -1.17 -13.30
CA ARG A 23 -4.63 -0.14 -12.25
C ARG A 23 -4.93 1.22 -12.85
N ASN A 24 -6.22 1.59 -12.84
CA ASN A 24 -6.71 2.88 -13.35
C ASN A 24 -6.71 3.99 -12.29
N LYS A 25 -6.37 3.67 -11.04
CA LYS A 25 -6.26 4.63 -9.93
C LYS A 25 -4.81 4.80 -9.51
N LEU A 26 -4.44 6.01 -9.14
CA LEU A 26 -3.11 6.30 -8.60
C LEU A 26 -3.04 5.87 -7.14
N VAL A 27 -4.06 6.24 -6.34
CA VAL A 27 -4.02 6.12 -4.88
C VAL A 27 -5.32 5.53 -4.33
N PHE A 28 -5.20 4.65 -3.34
CA PHE A 28 -6.31 4.18 -2.52
C PHE A 28 -6.10 4.44 -1.02
N PHE A 29 -7.16 4.88 -0.35
CA PHE A 29 -7.29 4.91 1.10
C PHE A 29 -8.75 4.71 1.49
N ALA A 30 -9.01 3.83 2.46
CA ALA A 30 -10.31 3.73 3.11
C ALA A 30 -10.12 3.44 4.59
N GLY A 31 -10.76 4.25 5.43
CA GLY A 31 -10.71 4.06 6.88
C GLY A 31 -11.35 5.20 7.67
N ARG A 32 -11.49 5.02 8.98
CA ARG A 32 -12.03 6.05 9.88
C ARG A 32 -11.10 7.26 9.89
N VAL A 33 -11.65 8.44 9.55
CA VAL A 33 -10.91 9.71 9.48
C VAL A 33 -11.09 10.56 10.74
N GLN A 34 -12.21 10.37 11.45
CA GLN A 34 -12.61 11.20 12.59
C GLN A 34 -11.59 11.17 13.73
N ASN A 35 -10.77 10.12 13.81
CA ASN A 35 -9.79 9.92 14.86
C ASN A 35 -8.37 10.41 14.49
N SER A 36 -8.19 11.13 13.39
CA SER A 36 -6.85 11.58 12.96
C SER A 36 -6.92 12.85 12.11
N GLY A 37 -6.29 13.93 12.59
CA GLY A 37 -6.24 15.20 11.87
C GLY A 37 -5.64 15.07 10.47
N ILE A 38 -4.57 14.28 10.32
CA ILE A 38 -3.93 14.04 9.01
C ILE A 38 -4.84 13.24 8.07
N ARG A 39 -5.70 12.34 8.57
CA ARG A 39 -6.69 11.63 7.74
C ARG A 39 -7.80 12.55 7.26
N GLN A 40 -8.24 13.48 8.10
CA GLN A 40 -9.21 14.52 7.72
C GLN A 40 -8.61 15.44 6.65
N GLN A 41 -7.37 15.87 6.85
CA GLN A 41 -6.66 16.69 5.86
C GLN A 41 -6.51 15.96 4.52
N LEU A 42 -6.11 14.68 4.54
CA LEU A 42 -6.02 13.85 3.34
C LEU A 42 -7.37 13.79 2.58
N LEU A 43 -8.46 13.53 3.30
CA LEU A 43 -9.79 13.49 2.71
C LEU A 43 -10.17 14.84 2.09
N ASN A 44 -9.94 15.95 2.81
CA ASN A 44 -10.28 17.28 2.34
C ASN A 44 -9.51 17.67 1.07
N LEU A 45 -8.23 17.31 0.99
CA LEU A 45 -7.37 17.63 -0.15
C LEU A 45 -7.73 16.78 -1.38
N TRP A 46 -7.97 15.48 -1.20
CA TRP A 46 -7.91 14.53 -2.32
C TRP A 46 -9.22 13.82 -2.66
N ARG A 47 -10.29 13.96 -1.88
CA ARG A 47 -11.57 13.25 -2.14
C ARG A 47 -12.20 13.53 -3.51
N ASN A 48 -11.89 14.68 -4.11
CA ASN A 48 -12.45 15.11 -5.39
C ASN A 48 -11.52 14.84 -6.57
N ASP A 49 -10.29 14.33 -6.34
CA ASP A 49 -9.37 14.01 -7.42
C ASP A 49 -9.74 12.64 -8.03
N THR A 50 -10.00 12.61 -9.33
CA THR A 50 -10.49 11.40 -10.02
C THR A 50 -9.46 10.26 -10.05
N SER A 51 -8.18 10.57 -9.90
CA SER A 51 -7.10 9.57 -9.83
C SER A 51 -6.90 9.01 -8.42
N PHE A 52 -7.59 9.56 -7.41
CA PHE A 52 -7.49 9.15 -6.01
C PHE A 52 -8.83 8.58 -5.55
N ASP A 53 -8.76 7.46 -4.84
CA ASP A 53 -9.89 6.82 -4.19
C ASP A 53 -9.70 6.94 -2.68
N ILE A 54 -10.24 8.00 -2.08
CA ILE A 54 -10.09 8.31 -0.65
C ILE A 54 -11.47 8.29 0.02
N PHE A 55 -11.66 7.35 0.94
CA PHE A 55 -12.94 7.14 1.62
C PHE A 55 -12.83 7.32 3.14
N SER A 56 -13.82 8.01 3.71
CA SER A 56 -14.08 7.99 5.15
C SER A 56 -14.94 6.77 5.49
N GLY A 57 -14.33 5.74 6.05
CA GLY A 57 -14.97 4.45 6.31
C GLY A 57 -14.79 3.50 5.14
N HIS A 58 -15.87 2.89 4.67
CA HIS A 58 -15.83 1.88 3.61
C HIS A 58 -16.03 2.52 2.22
N PRO A 59 -15.38 1.98 1.17
CA PRO A 59 -15.68 2.34 -0.20
C PRO A 59 -17.08 1.86 -0.61
N SER A 60 -17.60 2.38 -1.72
CA SER A 60 -18.88 1.96 -2.32
C SER A 60 -18.82 0.63 -3.08
N TYR A 61 -17.64 0.00 -3.12
CA TYR A 61 -17.33 -1.24 -3.84
C TYR A 61 -16.55 -2.17 -2.88
N PRO A 62 -16.30 -3.45 -3.24
CA PRO A 62 -15.57 -4.36 -2.37
C PRO A 62 -14.19 -3.84 -1.96
N TYR A 63 -13.84 -3.93 -0.69
CA TYR A 63 -12.65 -3.31 -0.11
C TYR A 63 -11.36 -3.68 -0.86
N GLU A 64 -11.23 -4.95 -1.21
CA GLU A 64 -10.11 -5.54 -1.93
C GLU A 64 -9.92 -4.96 -3.35
N GLU A 65 -10.99 -4.54 -4.00
CA GLU A 65 -10.92 -3.96 -5.35
C GLU A 65 -10.14 -2.64 -5.35
N GLY A 66 -10.21 -1.89 -4.24
CA GLY A 66 -9.49 -0.64 -4.07
C GLY A 66 -7.98 -0.83 -4.17
N PHE A 67 -7.46 -1.92 -3.57
CA PHE A 67 -6.05 -2.27 -3.69
C PHE A 67 -5.68 -2.80 -5.08
N ARG A 68 -6.55 -3.60 -5.71
CA ARG A 68 -6.27 -4.18 -7.03
C ARG A 68 -6.19 -3.13 -8.13
N ARG A 69 -7.03 -2.08 -8.05
CA ARG A 69 -7.12 -1.05 -9.09
C ARG A 69 -6.21 0.17 -8.88
N SER A 70 -5.51 0.25 -7.76
CA SER A 70 -4.71 1.43 -7.39
C SER A 70 -3.23 1.15 -7.37
N LYS A 71 -2.38 2.01 -7.93
CA LYS A 71 -0.91 1.80 -7.91
C LYS A 71 -0.33 1.86 -6.49
N TYR A 72 -0.84 2.79 -5.69
CA TYR A 72 -0.33 3.12 -4.37
C TYR A 72 -1.45 3.06 -3.31
N CYS A 73 -1.14 2.59 -2.11
CA CYS A 73 -2.10 2.46 -1.01
C CYS A 73 -1.60 3.21 0.22
N LEU A 74 -2.41 4.16 0.72
CA LEU A 74 -1.96 5.03 1.80
C LEU A 74 -2.09 4.35 3.17
N HIS A 75 -1.01 4.44 3.94
CA HIS A 75 -0.95 4.03 5.33
C HIS A 75 -0.72 5.25 6.20
N VAL A 76 -1.81 5.95 6.46
CA VAL A 76 -1.82 7.11 7.36
C VAL A 76 -1.98 6.66 8.80
N LYS A 77 -1.06 7.12 9.67
CA LYS A 77 -1.13 6.86 11.11
C LYS A 77 -2.49 7.32 11.68
N GLY A 78 -3.02 6.51 12.59
CA GLY A 78 -4.20 6.81 13.42
C GLY A 78 -3.99 6.17 14.79
N TYR A 79 -5.07 5.75 15.45
CA TYR A 79 -4.99 5.11 16.77
C TYR A 79 -4.52 3.64 16.74
N GLU A 80 -4.80 2.90 15.67
CA GLU A 80 -4.47 1.48 15.56
C GLU A 80 -3.17 1.25 14.80
N VAL A 81 -2.42 0.22 15.21
CA VAL A 81 -1.24 -0.27 14.50
C VAL A 81 -1.69 -0.74 13.11
N ASN A 82 -1.11 -0.13 12.09
CA ASN A 82 -1.61 -0.14 10.71
C ASN A 82 -1.33 -1.45 9.94
N THR A 83 -1.08 -2.56 10.64
CA THR A 83 -0.46 -3.77 10.10
C THR A 83 -1.37 -4.53 9.13
N ALA A 84 -2.67 -4.63 9.42
CA ALA A 84 -3.63 -5.33 8.56
C ALA A 84 -3.71 -4.71 7.16
N ARG A 85 -3.83 -3.37 7.09
CA ARG A 85 -3.87 -2.65 5.81
C ARG A 85 -2.59 -2.83 5.00
N ILE A 86 -1.42 -2.80 5.66
CA ILE A 86 -0.15 -3.00 4.97
C ILE A 86 -0.08 -4.42 4.40
N SER A 87 -0.50 -5.42 5.17
CA SER A 87 -0.58 -6.81 4.69
C SER A 87 -1.50 -6.94 3.48
N ASP A 88 -2.67 -6.29 3.49
CA ASP A 88 -3.62 -6.33 2.36
C ASP A 88 -3.06 -5.62 1.12
N ALA A 89 -2.39 -4.48 1.31
CA ALA A 89 -1.73 -3.77 0.22
C ALA A 89 -0.67 -4.64 -0.45
N ILE A 90 0.20 -5.27 0.35
CA ILE A 90 1.20 -6.22 -0.15
C ILE A 90 0.52 -7.39 -0.86
N HIS A 91 -0.55 -7.95 -0.28
CA HIS A 91 -1.27 -9.08 -0.86
C HIS A 91 -1.81 -8.81 -2.25
N TYR A 92 -2.44 -7.66 -2.43
CA TYR A 92 -3.01 -7.26 -3.70
C TYR A 92 -2.02 -6.49 -4.57
N GLY A 93 -0.72 -6.47 -4.22
CA GLY A 93 0.34 -5.84 -5.01
C GLY A 93 0.24 -4.32 -5.14
N CYS A 94 -0.45 -3.66 -4.21
CA CYS A 94 -0.53 -2.21 -4.11
C CYS A 94 0.65 -1.69 -3.28
N ILE A 95 1.44 -0.75 -3.82
CA ILE A 95 2.63 -0.26 -3.11
C ILE A 95 2.20 0.59 -1.90
N PRO A 96 2.59 0.24 -0.67
CA PRO A 96 2.36 1.04 0.53
C PRO A 96 3.02 2.40 0.40
N VAL A 97 2.23 3.45 0.63
CA VAL A 97 2.70 4.82 0.84
C VAL A 97 2.45 5.14 2.29
N LEU A 98 3.53 5.15 3.05
CA LEU A 98 3.50 5.45 4.45
C LEU A 98 3.38 6.97 4.59
N ILE A 99 2.46 7.47 5.45
CA ILE A 99 2.37 8.91 5.80
C ILE A 99 2.51 9.11 7.31
N SER A 100 3.65 9.68 7.75
CA SER A 100 4.04 9.87 9.15
C SER A 100 5.28 10.76 9.26
N ASN A 101 5.45 11.39 10.42
CA ASN A 101 6.66 12.16 10.77
C ASN A 101 7.74 11.27 11.42
N TYR A 102 7.33 10.13 11.99
CA TYR A 102 8.19 9.14 12.65
C TYR A 102 7.63 7.74 12.38
N TYR A 103 8.52 6.76 12.15
CA TYR A 103 8.14 5.42 11.71
C TYR A 103 8.71 4.33 12.61
N ASP A 104 7.86 3.80 13.50
CA ASP A 104 8.07 2.49 14.11
C ASP A 104 7.42 1.45 13.22
N LEU A 105 8.13 1.02 12.17
CA LEU A 105 7.61 0.02 11.25
C LEU A 105 7.77 -1.38 11.84
N PRO A 106 6.76 -2.25 11.73
CA PRO A 106 6.88 -3.61 12.21
C PRO A 106 8.01 -4.31 11.45
N PHE A 107 8.84 -5.04 12.18
CA PHE A 107 9.99 -5.76 11.62
C PHE A 107 10.98 -4.86 10.87
N ALA A 108 11.12 -3.58 11.21
CA ALA A 108 12.10 -2.68 10.58
C ALA A 108 13.56 -3.17 10.68
N ASN A 109 13.86 -4.05 11.64
CA ASN A 109 15.14 -4.73 11.80
C ASN A 109 15.35 -5.89 10.81
N ILE A 110 14.31 -6.34 10.12
CA ILE A 110 14.31 -7.49 9.20
C ILE A 110 13.95 -7.04 7.77
N LEU A 111 13.00 -6.12 7.63
CA LEU A 111 12.48 -5.62 6.37
C LEU A 111 13.02 -4.23 6.07
N ASP A 112 13.68 -4.11 4.92
CA ASP A 112 14.06 -2.82 4.37
C ASP A 112 12.88 -2.20 3.60
N TRP A 113 12.08 -1.42 4.33
CA TRP A 113 10.88 -0.74 3.82
C TRP A 113 11.18 0.22 2.67
N SER A 114 12.40 0.73 2.55
CA SER A 114 12.78 1.64 1.45
C SER A 114 12.74 0.94 0.08
N LYS A 115 12.84 -0.40 0.05
CA LYS A 115 12.85 -1.19 -1.18
C LYS A 115 11.46 -1.41 -1.77
N PHE A 116 10.41 -1.27 -0.97
CA PHE A 116 9.08 -1.68 -1.39
C PHE A 116 7.97 -0.69 -1.01
N SER A 117 8.24 0.31 -0.19
CA SER A 117 7.29 1.35 0.19
C SER A 117 7.80 2.75 -0.18
N ILE A 118 6.88 3.71 -0.26
CA ILE A 118 7.21 5.13 -0.37
C ILE A 118 6.90 5.79 0.97
N ILE A 119 7.81 6.62 1.46
CA ILE A 119 7.64 7.36 2.71
C ILE A 119 7.38 8.83 2.36
N VAL A 120 6.30 9.39 2.92
CA VAL A 120 5.91 10.78 2.73
C VAL A 120 5.69 11.43 4.09
N ASN A 121 6.31 12.59 4.31
CA ASN A 121 6.10 13.36 5.53
C ASN A 121 4.66 13.89 5.58
N GLN A 122 4.07 14.06 6.77
CA GLN A 122 2.72 14.62 6.87
C GLN A 122 2.63 16.04 6.30
N ALA A 123 3.71 16.82 6.42
CA ALA A 123 3.79 18.17 5.84
C ALA A 123 3.64 18.16 4.31
N ASP A 124 4.06 17.07 3.65
CA ASP A 124 4.09 16.96 2.19
C ASP A 124 2.82 16.31 1.61
N VAL A 125 1.79 16.06 2.42
CA VAL A 125 0.55 15.41 1.96
C VAL A 125 -0.18 16.20 0.86
N ALA A 126 0.03 17.52 0.80
CA ALA A 126 -0.48 18.37 -0.28
C ALA A 126 0.27 18.19 -1.61
N LEU A 127 1.49 17.66 -1.57
CA LEU A 127 2.32 17.35 -2.74
C LEU A 127 2.24 15.87 -3.13
N LEU A 128 1.38 15.09 -2.47
CA LEU A 128 1.31 13.64 -2.59
C LEU A 128 1.21 13.16 -4.04
N LYS A 129 0.35 13.77 -4.85
CA LYS A 129 0.21 13.42 -6.28
C LYS A 129 1.50 13.65 -7.06
N HIS A 130 2.15 14.80 -6.85
CA HIS A 130 3.41 15.13 -7.51
C HIS A 130 4.51 14.14 -7.12
N ILE A 131 4.64 13.83 -5.83
CA ILE A 131 5.62 12.85 -5.32
C ILE A 131 5.40 11.49 -5.99
N LEU A 132 4.17 10.97 -5.98
CA LEU A 132 3.87 9.64 -6.51
C LEU A 132 3.98 9.54 -8.04
N MET A 133 3.75 10.64 -8.76
CA MET A 133 3.97 10.72 -10.20
C MET A 133 5.45 10.87 -10.56
N SER A 134 6.28 11.41 -9.66
CA SER A 134 7.72 11.54 -9.87
C SER A 134 8.48 10.22 -9.68
N VAL A 135 7.85 9.20 -9.08
CA VAL A 135 8.42 7.86 -8.97
C VAL A 135 8.57 7.26 -10.35
N SER A 136 9.82 6.94 -10.73
CA SER A 136 10.12 6.33 -12.02
C SER A 136 9.43 4.98 -12.16
N GLU A 137 9.10 4.60 -13.40
CA GLU A 137 8.53 3.29 -13.69
C GLU A 137 9.47 2.16 -13.20
N GLN A 138 10.78 2.31 -13.38
CA GLN A 138 11.75 1.32 -12.87
C GLN A 138 11.68 1.17 -11.35
N THR A 139 11.62 2.27 -10.61
CA THR A 139 11.48 2.23 -9.14
C THR A 139 10.19 1.53 -8.73
N TYR A 140 9.08 1.87 -9.40
CA TYR A 140 7.79 1.21 -9.18
C TYR A 140 7.88 -0.31 -9.45
N LEU A 141 8.50 -0.71 -10.56
CA LEU A 141 8.68 -2.12 -10.93
C LEU A 141 9.55 -2.86 -9.91
N ASN A 142 10.68 -2.29 -9.49
CA ASN A 142 11.57 -2.88 -8.50
C ASN A 142 10.87 -3.11 -7.15
N SER A 143 10.05 -2.14 -6.70
CA SER A 143 9.23 -2.30 -5.50
C SER A 143 8.26 -3.47 -5.63
N THR A 144 7.62 -3.62 -6.79
CA THR A 144 6.72 -4.76 -7.02
C THR A 144 7.45 -6.11 -7.11
N GLU A 145 8.69 -6.14 -7.59
CA GLU A 145 9.53 -7.35 -7.66
C GLU A 145 10.06 -7.79 -6.30
N THR A 146 10.39 -6.83 -5.43
CA THR A 146 10.78 -7.11 -4.04
C THR A 146 9.68 -7.89 -3.30
N TYR A 147 8.40 -7.62 -3.59
CA TYR A 147 7.29 -8.42 -3.06
C TYR A 147 7.26 -9.86 -3.55
N ALA A 148 7.62 -10.11 -4.82
CA ALA A 148 7.74 -11.45 -5.36
C ALA A 148 8.76 -12.27 -4.58
N TRP A 149 9.89 -11.63 -4.26
CA TRP A 149 11.00 -12.24 -3.57
C TRP A 149 10.70 -12.49 -2.09
N LEU A 150 10.05 -11.54 -1.41
CA LEU A 150 9.56 -11.76 -0.04
C LEU A 150 8.53 -12.91 0.00
N GLY A 151 7.66 -13.01 -1.01
CA GLY A 151 6.71 -14.11 -1.13
C GLY A 151 7.36 -15.48 -1.37
N SER A 152 8.42 -15.55 -2.18
CA SER A 152 9.10 -16.81 -2.52
C SER A 152 10.03 -17.32 -1.42
N THR A 153 10.75 -16.42 -0.74
CA THR A 153 11.64 -16.78 0.40
C THR A 153 10.86 -17.28 1.61
N SER A 154 9.69 -16.69 1.87
CA SER A 154 8.78 -17.17 2.92
C SER A 154 8.26 -18.60 2.66
N SER A 155 8.20 -19.01 1.39
CA SER A 155 7.86 -20.38 0.98
C SER A 155 9.03 -21.36 1.14
N GLY A 156 10.28 -20.90 0.99
CA GLY A 156 11.49 -21.71 1.19
C GLY A 156 11.94 -21.84 2.65
N MET A 157 11.46 -20.97 3.54
CA MET A 157 11.76 -21.02 4.99
C MET A 157 10.83 -21.96 5.78
N LEU A 158 9.81 -22.55 5.12
CA LEU A 158 8.88 -23.53 5.71
C LEU A 158 9.13 -24.97 5.22
N THR A 159 10.24 -25.21 4.51
CA THR A 159 10.68 -26.53 4.06
C THR A 159 12.03 -26.97 4.67
N GLN A 160 12.42 -26.37 5.80
CA GLN A 160 13.47 -26.88 6.68
C GLN A 160 12.95 -26.96 8.11
#